data_AF-G7JGX5-F1
#
_entry.id   AF-G7JGX5-F1
#
_cell.length_a   1.000
_cell.length_b   1.000
_cell.length_c   1.000
_cell.angle_alpha   90.00
_cell.angle_beta   90.00
_cell.angle_gamma   90.00
#
_symmetry.space_group_name_H-M   'P 1'
#
loop_
_entity.id
_entity.type
_entity.pdbx_description
1 polymer ?
#
loop_
_entity_poly.entity_id
_entity_poly.type
_entity_poly.pdbx_seq_one_letter_code
_entity_poly.pdbx_strand_id
1 'polypeptide(L)'
;MNGGAASSSGDATVLKRRHTTTNQTNHSNQKNPMPKNSSSSLCSLYSSASFLKWTISDVVHVATHHWMPCLFACGLLFFMAVEYTLFMVPSSSPPFDLGFVFTRSLHRVLESSPQLNNVLAALNTVFVLMQTSYILWTWFIEGRPRATISALFMFTCRGICGYSTQLPLPQGFLGSGVDFPVGNVSFFLFFSGHVAGSVIASLDMRRMNRWGLAWTFDLLNVLQAVRLLGTRGHYTIDLAVGLGAGYIFDSLAGKYLEDSKLKIAKNSVNGHASKHDLVA
;
A
#
# COMPACT_ATOMS: atom_id res chain seq x y z
N MET A 1 -58.77 -14.76 34.15
CA MET A 1 -58.09 -14.10 33.03
C MET A 1 -56.88 -14.95 32.67
N ASN A 2 -56.80 -15.36 31.40
CA ASN A 2 -55.70 -16.12 30.77
C ASN A 2 -54.32 -15.70 31.30
N GLY A 3 -53.31 -16.55 31.50
CA GLY A 3 -53.11 -17.97 31.17
C GLY A 3 -51.61 -18.22 31.01
N GLY A 4 -51.13 -19.41 31.44
CA GLY A 4 -49.80 -20.00 31.13
C GLY A 4 -48.67 -19.63 32.10
N ALA A 5 -48.30 -20.43 33.12
CA ALA A 5 -47.65 -21.76 33.11
C ALA A 5 -46.28 -21.72 32.38
N ALA A 6 -45.13 -21.67 33.06
CA ALA A 6 -44.46 -22.66 33.94
C ALA A 6 -43.54 -23.64 33.19
N SER A 7 -42.41 -23.93 33.85
CA SER A 7 -41.39 -24.98 33.64
C SER A 7 -40.11 -24.58 32.89
N SER A 8 -38.93 -25.15 33.18
CA SER A 8 -38.24 -25.62 34.40
C SER A 8 -36.93 -26.23 33.93
N SER A 9 -35.89 -26.21 34.77
CA SER A 9 -34.76 -27.16 34.78
C SER A 9 -33.81 -27.08 33.56
N GLY A 10 -32.50 -27.29 33.64
CA GLY A 10 -31.62 -27.86 34.64
C GLY A 10 -30.29 -28.23 33.94
N ASP A 11 -29.30 -28.68 34.72
CA ASP A 11 -27.99 -29.25 34.36
C ASP A 11 -26.83 -28.29 34.01
N ALA A 12 -25.84 -28.08 34.89
CA ALA A 12 -24.76 -28.98 35.35
C ALA A 12 -23.74 -29.26 34.23
N THR A 13 -22.44 -28.92 34.35
CA THR A 13 -21.40 -29.71 35.04
C THR A 13 -20.00 -29.04 34.82
N VAL A 14 -19.19 -28.81 35.86
CA VAL A 14 -18.02 -29.62 36.34
C VAL A 14 -16.64 -29.26 35.73
N LEU A 15 -15.82 -28.61 36.57
CA LEU A 15 -14.41 -28.88 36.95
C LEU A 15 -13.40 -29.56 35.98
N LYS A 16 -12.24 -28.91 35.78
CA LYS A 16 -10.87 -29.33 36.23
C LYS A 16 -9.79 -28.47 35.53
N ARG A 17 -9.02 -27.62 36.21
CA ARG A 17 -7.82 -27.90 37.05
C ARG A 17 -6.60 -28.40 36.25
N ARG A 18 -5.53 -27.58 36.15
CA ARG A 18 -4.24 -27.83 36.84
C ARG A 18 -3.22 -26.70 36.67
N HIS A 19 -2.94 -26.02 37.79
CA HIS A 19 -1.60 -25.55 38.14
C HIS A 19 -0.72 -26.75 38.53
N THR A 20 0.57 -26.69 38.21
CA THR A 20 1.59 -27.36 39.02
C THR A 20 2.87 -26.51 39.03
N THR A 21 3.23 -26.06 40.23
CA THR A 21 4.50 -25.43 40.62
C THR A 21 5.15 -26.36 41.65
N THR A 22 6.42 -26.73 41.52
CA THR A 22 7.30 -27.26 42.60
C THR A 22 8.76 -27.15 42.10
N ASN A 23 9.54 -26.15 42.51
CA ASN A 23 10.48 -26.05 43.67
C ASN A 23 11.82 -26.82 43.57
N GLN A 24 12.90 -26.01 43.49
CA GLN A 24 14.21 -26.02 44.19
C GLN A 24 14.90 -27.34 44.61
N THR A 25 16.23 -27.45 44.34
CA THR A 25 17.30 -27.40 45.37
C THR A 25 18.73 -27.51 44.77
N ASN A 26 19.73 -27.19 45.61
CA ASN A 26 21.08 -26.68 45.35
C ASN A 26 22.23 -27.70 45.15
N HIS A 27 23.35 -27.16 44.62
CA HIS A 27 24.78 -27.44 44.85
C HIS A 27 25.40 -28.81 44.51
N SER A 28 26.41 -28.82 43.63
CA SER A 28 27.83 -29.04 44.01
C SER A 28 28.80 -29.12 42.82
N ASN A 29 30.04 -28.68 43.10
CA ASN A 29 31.33 -29.03 42.49
C ASN A 29 31.72 -28.61 41.06
N GLN A 30 32.52 -27.54 41.02
CA GLN A 30 33.85 -27.44 40.38
C GLN A 30 34.36 -28.70 39.64
N LYS A 31 34.61 -28.53 38.34
CA LYS A 31 35.88 -28.89 37.67
C LYS A 31 35.85 -28.31 36.26
N ASN A 32 36.68 -27.29 36.02
CA ASN A 32 37.03 -26.85 34.66
C ASN A 32 38.07 -27.82 34.09
N PRO A 33 37.84 -28.43 32.91
CA PRO A 33 38.91 -28.86 32.04
C PRO A 33 39.10 -27.84 30.89
N MET A 34 40.37 -27.67 30.52
CA MET A 34 40.91 -26.80 29.46
C MET A 34 40.13 -26.78 28.14
N PRO A 35 40.25 -25.70 27.34
CA PRO A 35 39.59 -25.60 26.04
C PRO A 35 40.29 -26.54 25.04
N LYS A 36 39.59 -27.60 24.63
CA LYS A 36 39.96 -28.40 23.46
C LYS A 36 39.10 -28.02 22.27
N ASN A 37 39.81 -27.63 21.21
CA ASN A 37 39.44 -27.70 19.80
C ASN A 37 38.47 -26.65 19.25
N SER A 38 39.07 -25.62 18.65
CA SER A 38 38.48 -24.66 17.69
C SER A 38 38.01 -25.28 16.37
N SER A 39 38.03 -26.61 16.23
CA SER A 39 37.58 -27.34 15.03
C SER A 39 36.13 -27.83 15.08
N SER A 40 35.44 -27.73 16.22
CA SER A 40 34.03 -28.14 16.36
C SER A 40 33.02 -27.02 16.09
N SER A 41 33.42 -25.75 16.19
CA SER A 41 32.49 -24.62 16.00
C SER A 41 32.15 -24.35 14.53
N LEU A 42 33.09 -24.57 13.61
CA LEU A 42 32.85 -24.44 12.17
C LEU A 42 31.92 -25.54 11.62
N CYS A 43 32.02 -26.77 12.16
CA CYS A 43 31.15 -27.88 11.76
C CYS A 43 29.71 -27.73 12.34
N SER A 44 29.58 -27.11 13.52
CA SER A 44 28.28 -26.80 14.15
C SER A 44 27.51 -25.69 13.40
N LEU A 45 28.21 -24.75 12.77
CA LEU A 45 27.57 -23.66 12.01
C LEU A 45 26.95 -24.16 10.70
N TYR A 46 27.61 -25.10 10.00
CA TYR A 46 27.02 -25.75 8.83
C TYR A 46 25.83 -26.63 9.18
N SER A 47 25.86 -27.35 10.32
CA SER A 47 24.77 -28.23 10.77
C SER A 47 23.50 -27.48 11.26
N SER A 48 23.55 -26.16 11.39
CA SER A 48 22.47 -25.35 11.98
C SER A 48 21.66 -24.57 10.93
N ALA A 49 21.99 -24.70 9.65
CA ALA A 49 21.30 -23.97 8.61
C ALA A 49 19.85 -24.48 8.44
N SER A 50 18.88 -23.58 8.54
CA SER A 50 17.44 -23.91 8.50
C SER A 50 17.05 -24.72 7.25
N PHE A 51 17.66 -24.42 6.10
CA PHE A 51 17.39 -25.10 4.83
C PHE A 51 17.82 -26.58 4.80
N LEU A 52 18.75 -27.01 5.67
CA LEU A 52 19.14 -28.42 5.76
C LEU A 52 18.07 -29.28 6.44
N LYS A 53 17.12 -28.65 7.13
CA LYS A 53 16.00 -29.32 7.80
C LYS A 53 14.74 -29.36 6.93
N TRP A 54 14.76 -28.76 5.75
CA TRP A 54 13.61 -28.71 4.86
C TRP A 54 13.37 -30.06 4.20
N THR A 55 12.15 -30.56 4.35
CA THR A 55 11.66 -31.73 3.62
C THR A 55 10.89 -31.31 2.36
N ILE A 56 10.67 -32.26 1.45
CA ILE A 56 9.83 -32.03 0.26
C ILE A 56 8.41 -31.59 0.68
N SER A 57 7.91 -32.10 1.81
CA SER A 57 6.62 -31.70 2.38
C SER A 57 6.62 -30.22 2.78
N ASP A 58 7.71 -29.69 3.35
CA ASP A 58 7.83 -28.28 3.71
C ASP A 58 7.86 -27.39 2.46
N VAL A 59 8.53 -27.82 1.39
CA VAL A 59 8.55 -27.09 0.10
C VAL A 59 7.15 -27.01 -0.51
N VAL A 60 6.42 -28.13 -0.55
CA VAL A 60 5.03 -28.16 -1.05
C VAL A 60 4.11 -27.33 -0.14
N HIS A 61 4.33 -27.36 1.18
CA HIS A 61 3.57 -26.54 2.12
C HIS A 61 3.78 -25.04 1.87
N VAL A 62 5.04 -24.61 1.68
CA VAL A 62 5.36 -23.22 1.34
C VAL A 62 4.76 -22.83 0.00
N ALA A 63 4.86 -23.67 -1.03
CA ALA A 63 4.28 -23.38 -2.35
C ALA A 63 2.74 -23.23 -2.32
N THR A 64 2.06 -24.00 -1.47
CA THR A 64 0.59 -23.98 -1.38
C THR A 64 0.04 -22.93 -0.41
N HIS A 65 0.69 -22.71 0.73
CA HIS A 65 0.23 -21.78 1.78
C HIS A 65 0.86 -20.38 1.67
N HIS A 66 2.06 -20.29 1.10
CA HIS A 66 2.78 -19.04 0.87
C HIS A 66 3.06 -18.83 -0.63
N TRP A 67 2.02 -19.00 -1.45
CA TRP A 67 2.10 -18.87 -2.91
C TRP A 67 2.62 -17.50 -3.37
N MET A 68 2.34 -16.42 -2.62
CA MET A 68 2.79 -15.06 -2.95
C MET A 68 4.33 -14.94 -2.93
N PRO A 69 5.05 -15.25 -1.84
CA PRO A 69 6.51 -15.33 -1.86
C PRO A 69 7.09 -16.19 -2.97
N CYS A 70 6.48 -17.36 -3.25
CA CYS A 70 6.91 -18.23 -4.34
C CYS A 70 6.75 -17.56 -5.72
N LEU A 71 5.61 -16.91 -5.97
CA LEU A 71 5.38 -16.15 -7.19
C LEU A 71 6.41 -15.02 -7.36
N PHE A 72 6.72 -14.29 -6.29
CA PHE A 72 7.76 -13.26 -6.31
C PHE A 72 9.15 -13.83 -6.54
N ALA A 73 9.48 -15.00 -5.96
CA ALA A 73 10.76 -15.66 -6.20
C ALA A 73 10.90 -16.10 -7.67
N CYS A 74 9.85 -16.73 -8.24
CA CYS A 74 9.82 -17.06 -9.67
C CYS A 74 9.94 -15.81 -10.54
N GLY A 75 9.21 -14.75 -10.22
CA GLY A 75 9.27 -13.46 -10.90
C GLY A 75 10.66 -12.83 -10.84
N LEU A 76 11.32 -12.88 -9.67
CA LEU A 76 12.68 -12.38 -9.50
C LEU A 76 13.66 -13.12 -10.42
N LEU A 77 13.62 -14.46 -10.43
CA LEU A 77 14.49 -15.27 -11.30
C LEU A 77 14.24 -14.97 -12.78
N PHE A 78 12.97 -14.83 -13.18
CA PHE A 78 12.60 -14.44 -14.52
C PHE A 78 13.16 -13.07 -14.90
N PHE A 79 12.96 -12.05 -14.06
CA PHE A 79 13.44 -10.69 -14.35
C PHE A 79 14.95 -10.56 -14.27
N MET A 80 15.65 -11.35 -13.44
CA MET A 80 17.10 -11.46 -13.50
C MET A 80 17.56 -11.96 -14.87
N ALA A 81 16.94 -13.02 -15.40
CA ALA A 81 17.26 -13.53 -16.75
C ALA A 81 16.97 -12.49 -17.85
N VAL A 82 15.86 -11.75 -17.72
CA VAL A 82 15.54 -10.63 -18.62
C VAL A 82 16.61 -9.54 -18.52
N GLU A 83 16.98 -9.10 -17.32
CA GLU A 83 17.99 -8.05 -17.11
C GLU A 83 19.35 -8.43 -17.74
N TYR A 84 19.78 -9.68 -17.59
CA TYR A 84 21.02 -10.19 -18.22
C TYR A 84 20.97 -10.23 -19.75
N THR A 85 19.79 -10.21 -20.35
CA THR A 85 19.59 -10.29 -21.81
C THR A 85 19.03 -9.00 -22.41
N LEU A 86 18.74 -7.99 -21.57
CA LEU A 86 18.13 -6.73 -21.98
C LEU A 86 19.18 -5.82 -22.63
N PHE A 87 18.91 -5.36 -23.84
CA PHE A 87 19.67 -4.27 -24.44
C PHE A 87 19.24 -2.93 -23.86
N MET A 88 20.19 -2.14 -23.39
CA MET A 88 19.93 -0.79 -22.90
C MET A 88 19.39 0.10 -24.02
N VAL A 89 18.39 0.91 -23.71
CA VAL A 89 17.87 1.93 -24.62
C VAL A 89 18.96 2.99 -24.84
N PRO A 90 19.32 3.34 -26.09
CA PRO A 90 20.33 4.36 -26.36
C PRO A 90 19.95 5.72 -25.76
N SER A 91 20.95 6.50 -25.34
CA SER A 91 20.73 7.83 -24.74
C SER A 91 20.07 8.85 -25.68
N SER A 92 20.13 8.62 -27.00
CA SER A 92 19.48 9.45 -28.03
C SER A 92 18.02 9.07 -28.29
N SER A 93 17.54 7.97 -27.72
CA SER A 93 16.18 7.46 -27.92
C SER A 93 15.25 7.90 -26.79
N PRO A 94 13.95 8.10 -27.05
CA PRO A 94 12.98 8.34 -25.98
C PRO A 94 12.90 7.12 -25.05
N PRO A 95 12.49 7.31 -23.77
CA PRO A 95 12.32 6.19 -22.85
C PRO A 95 11.35 5.14 -23.41
N PHE A 96 11.73 3.87 -23.31
CA PHE A 96 10.86 2.75 -23.68
C PHE A 96 9.81 2.53 -22.60
N ASP A 97 8.55 2.41 -23.01
CA ASP A 97 7.42 2.19 -22.11
C ASP A 97 6.48 1.11 -22.66
N LEU A 98 6.29 0.04 -21.89
CA LEU A 98 5.50 -1.10 -22.33
C LEU A 98 4.00 -0.78 -22.40
N GLY A 99 3.49 0.06 -21.51
CA GLY A 99 2.10 0.52 -21.57
C GLY A 99 1.82 1.31 -22.84
N PHE A 100 2.76 2.12 -23.31
CA PHE A 100 2.67 2.79 -24.61
C PHE A 100 2.60 1.83 -25.80
N VAL A 101 3.31 0.70 -25.72
CA VAL A 101 3.20 -0.36 -26.73
C VAL A 101 1.79 -0.97 -26.70
N PHE A 102 1.28 -1.31 -25.52
CA PHE A 102 -0.06 -1.88 -25.37
C PHE A 102 -1.19 -0.92 -25.76
N THR A 103 -1.04 0.38 -25.49
CA THR A 103 -2.06 1.39 -25.82
C THR A 103 -1.87 2.01 -27.21
N ARG A 104 -0.98 1.49 -28.05
CA ARG A 104 -0.70 2.06 -29.39
C ARG A 104 -1.94 2.18 -30.28
N SER A 105 -2.83 1.19 -30.25
CA SER A 105 -4.08 1.23 -31.03
C SER A 105 -5.02 2.32 -30.51
N LEU A 106 -5.17 2.42 -29.19
CA LEU A 106 -5.96 3.49 -28.56
C LEU A 106 -5.38 4.86 -28.90
N HIS A 107 -4.06 5.01 -28.82
CA HIS A 107 -3.35 6.24 -29.18
C HIS A 107 -3.69 6.72 -30.59
N ARG A 108 -3.63 5.81 -31.58
CA ARG A 108 -4.01 6.12 -32.98
C ARG A 108 -5.46 6.55 -33.12
N VAL A 109 -6.38 5.92 -32.40
CA VAL A 109 -7.81 6.29 -32.41
C VAL A 109 -7.99 7.70 -31.85
N LEU A 110 -7.36 8.01 -30.71
CA LEU A 110 -7.43 9.33 -30.08
C LEU A 110 -6.76 10.42 -30.92
N GLU A 111 -5.65 10.10 -31.58
CA GLU A 111 -4.97 10.99 -32.52
C GLU A 111 -5.86 11.31 -33.73
N SER A 112 -6.55 10.30 -34.26
CA SER A 112 -7.47 10.46 -35.40
C SER A 112 -8.78 11.18 -35.07
N SER A 113 -9.15 11.28 -33.79
CA SER A 113 -10.41 11.88 -33.35
C SER A 113 -10.20 12.86 -32.18
N PRO A 114 -9.91 14.14 -32.49
CA PRO A 114 -9.73 15.18 -31.47
C PRO A 114 -10.95 15.37 -30.56
N GLN A 115 -12.15 15.21 -31.10
CA GLN A 115 -13.40 15.31 -30.33
C GLN A 115 -13.48 14.21 -29.27
N LEU A 116 -13.14 12.97 -29.63
CA LEU A 116 -13.11 11.86 -28.67
C LEU A 116 -12.06 12.11 -27.59
N ASN A 117 -10.86 12.58 -27.95
CA ASN A 117 -9.85 12.94 -26.96
C ASN A 117 -10.36 14.01 -25.98
N ASN A 118 -11.02 15.05 -26.48
CA ASN A 118 -11.58 16.12 -25.64
C ASN A 118 -12.71 15.62 -24.72
N VAL A 119 -13.57 14.73 -25.19
CA VAL A 119 -14.62 14.13 -24.35
C VAL A 119 -13.99 13.28 -23.24
N LEU A 120 -13.02 12.43 -23.57
CA LEU A 120 -12.34 11.61 -22.56
C LEU A 120 -11.50 12.44 -21.59
N ALA A 121 -10.89 13.53 -22.06
CA ALA A 121 -10.22 14.52 -21.22
C ALA A 121 -11.19 15.16 -20.23
N ALA A 122 -12.35 15.62 -20.71
CA ALA A 122 -13.39 16.19 -19.85
C ALA A 122 -13.88 15.19 -18.79
N LEU A 123 -14.10 13.93 -19.17
CA LEU A 123 -14.50 12.87 -18.23
C LEU A 123 -13.43 12.61 -17.17
N ASN A 124 -12.15 12.57 -17.56
CA ASN A 124 -11.04 12.46 -16.61
C ASN A 124 -11.01 13.66 -15.64
N THR A 125 -11.20 14.87 -16.15
CA THR A 125 -11.25 16.09 -15.32
C THR A 125 -12.41 16.04 -14.33
N VAL A 126 -13.60 15.64 -14.76
CA VAL A 126 -14.74 15.43 -13.87
C VAL A 126 -14.38 14.40 -12.78
N PHE A 127 -13.74 13.31 -13.14
CA PHE A 127 -13.35 12.30 -12.15
C PHE A 127 -12.32 12.82 -11.14
N VAL A 128 -11.35 13.64 -11.54
CA VAL A 128 -10.42 14.32 -10.61
C VAL A 128 -11.17 15.24 -9.65
N LEU A 129 -12.13 16.00 -10.16
CA LEU A 129 -12.96 16.86 -9.33
C LEU A 129 -13.79 16.03 -8.35
N MET A 130 -14.31 14.88 -8.75
CA MET A 130 -15.00 13.94 -7.84
C MET A 130 -14.06 13.44 -6.74
N GLN A 131 -12.81 13.05 -7.07
CA GLN A 131 -11.81 12.62 -6.09
C GLN A 131 -11.52 13.74 -5.07
N THR A 132 -11.25 14.94 -5.57
CA THR A 132 -10.94 16.11 -4.74
C THR A 132 -12.12 16.47 -3.85
N SER A 133 -13.33 16.52 -4.42
CA SER A 133 -14.56 16.83 -3.70
C SER A 133 -14.85 15.79 -2.62
N TYR A 134 -14.66 14.50 -2.91
CA TYR A 134 -14.83 13.44 -1.92
C TYR A 134 -13.82 13.59 -0.76
N ILE A 135 -12.55 13.78 -1.05
CA ILE A 135 -11.51 13.93 -0.03
C ILE A 135 -11.81 15.14 0.87
N LEU A 136 -12.17 16.29 0.30
CA LEU A 136 -12.52 17.48 1.07
C LEU A 136 -13.82 17.27 1.86
N TRP A 137 -14.83 16.62 1.27
CA TRP A 137 -16.08 16.28 1.94
C TRP A 137 -15.86 15.42 3.18
N THR A 138 -15.03 14.38 3.08
CA THR A 138 -14.74 13.50 4.22
C THR A 138 -14.10 14.24 5.39
N TRP A 139 -13.32 15.29 5.11
CA TRP A 139 -12.72 16.12 6.15
C TRP A 139 -13.70 17.15 6.71
N PHE A 140 -14.30 17.99 5.87
CA PHE A 140 -15.13 19.11 6.34
C PHE A 140 -16.47 18.68 6.90
N ILE A 141 -17.10 17.66 6.32
CA ILE A 141 -18.47 17.27 6.68
C ILE A 141 -18.46 16.04 7.58
N GLU A 142 -17.65 15.03 7.26
CA GLU A 142 -17.63 13.78 8.01
C GLU A 142 -16.58 13.78 9.14
N GLY A 143 -15.76 14.83 9.26
CA GLY A 143 -14.77 15.00 10.33
C GLY A 143 -13.64 13.97 10.30
N ARG A 144 -13.42 13.30 9.17
CA ARG A 144 -12.39 12.25 8.99
C ARG A 144 -11.20 12.79 8.20
N PRO A 145 -10.12 13.23 8.86
CA PRO A 145 -9.00 13.89 8.17
C PRO A 145 -8.05 12.93 7.45
N ARG A 146 -8.22 11.60 7.60
CA ARG A 146 -7.23 10.61 7.10
C ARG A 146 -6.98 10.75 5.61
N ALA A 147 -8.04 10.75 4.78
CA ALA A 147 -7.90 10.86 3.33
C ALA A 147 -7.21 12.18 2.91
N THR A 148 -7.51 13.28 3.59
CA THR A 148 -6.89 14.59 3.35
C THR A 148 -5.41 14.59 3.71
N ILE A 149 -5.04 14.03 4.86
CA ILE A 149 -3.62 13.92 5.26
C ILE A 149 -2.86 13.01 4.28
N SER A 150 -3.45 11.90 3.87
CA SER A 150 -2.87 11.02 2.82
C SER A 150 -2.62 11.80 1.54
N ALA A 151 -3.60 12.60 1.09
CA ALA A 151 -3.48 13.40 -0.12
C ALA A 151 -2.40 14.49 0.01
N LEU A 152 -2.29 15.14 1.17
CA LEU A 152 -1.24 16.12 1.45
C LEU A 152 0.15 15.49 1.36
N PHE A 153 0.37 14.38 2.08
CA PHE A 153 1.66 13.66 2.02
C PHE A 153 1.99 13.25 0.58
N MET A 154 1.01 12.69 -0.12
CA MET A 154 1.17 12.25 -1.49
C MET A 154 1.54 13.38 -2.45
N PHE A 155 0.77 14.49 -2.47
CA PHE A 155 1.03 15.60 -3.39
C PHE A 155 2.32 16.35 -3.06
N THR A 156 2.68 16.49 -1.77
CA THR A 156 3.96 17.08 -1.36
C THR A 156 5.12 16.22 -1.82
N CYS A 157 5.11 14.91 -1.54
CA CYS A 157 6.17 14.02 -1.99
C CYS A 157 6.25 13.94 -3.51
N ARG A 158 5.11 13.93 -4.21
CA ARG A 158 5.07 14.01 -5.67
C ARG A 158 5.75 15.28 -6.19
N GLY A 159 5.48 16.45 -5.58
CA GLY A 159 6.13 17.71 -5.96
C GLY A 159 7.65 17.65 -5.79
N ILE A 160 8.12 17.10 -4.67
CA ILE A 160 9.56 16.92 -4.40
C ILE A 160 10.20 15.98 -5.43
N CYS A 161 9.62 14.79 -5.65
CA CYS A 161 10.15 13.81 -6.59
C CYS A 161 10.13 14.32 -8.02
N GLY A 162 9.02 14.90 -8.46
CA GLY A 162 8.86 15.43 -9.81
C GLY A 162 9.77 16.63 -10.11
N TYR A 163 10.11 17.42 -9.10
CA TYR A 163 11.11 18.49 -9.26
C TYR A 163 12.54 17.94 -9.25
N SER A 164 12.83 16.96 -8.39
CA SER A 164 14.15 16.34 -8.28
C SER A 164 14.51 15.49 -9.50
N THR A 165 13.50 14.97 -10.22
CA THR A 165 13.69 14.17 -11.42
C THR A 165 12.54 14.42 -12.39
N GLN A 166 12.84 15.11 -13.49
CA GLN A 166 11.88 15.41 -14.54
C GLN A 166 12.02 14.39 -15.67
N LEU A 167 10.95 13.63 -15.90
CA LEU A 167 10.85 12.81 -17.10
C LEU A 167 10.48 13.69 -18.29
N PRO A 168 11.06 13.45 -19.48
CA PRO A 168 10.68 14.18 -20.68
C PRO A 168 9.22 13.85 -21.03
N LEU A 169 8.50 14.85 -21.55
CA LEU A 169 7.16 14.63 -22.08
C LEU A 169 7.24 13.61 -23.24
N PRO A 170 6.44 12.54 -23.22
CA PRO A 170 6.47 11.53 -24.27
C PRO A 170 6.22 12.10 -25.67
N GLN A 171 6.94 11.56 -26.66
CA GLN A 171 6.69 11.89 -28.06
C GLN A 171 5.26 11.46 -28.45
N GLY A 172 4.52 12.37 -29.09
CA GLY A 172 3.12 12.15 -29.46
C GLY A 172 2.14 12.41 -28.31
N PHE A 173 2.50 13.18 -27.29
CA PHE A 173 1.53 13.58 -26.26
C PHE A 173 0.30 14.28 -26.87
N LEU A 174 -0.88 13.71 -26.61
CA LEU A 174 -2.17 14.25 -27.05
C LEU A 174 -2.80 15.07 -25.92
N GLY A 175 -2.34 16.31 -25.77
CA GLY A 175 -2.92 17.25 -24.83
C GLY A 175 -4.33 17.69 -25.23
N SER A 176 -5.16 18.03 -24.24
CA SER A 176 -6.45 18.69 -24.45
C SER A 176 -6.54 19.94 -23.58
N GLY A 177 -7.14 21.01 -24.10
CA GLY A 177 -7.35 22.24 -23.33
C GLY A 177 -8.30 22.07 -22.13
N VAL A 178 -9.01 20.94 -22.05
CA VAL A 178 -9.90 20.59 -20.93
C VAL A 178 -9.29 19.57 -19.95
N ASP A 179 -8.04 19.14 -20.18
CA ASP A 179 -7.32 18.26 -19.24
C ASP A 179 -6.95 18.99 -17.97
N PHE A 180 -7.09 18.34 -16.81
CA PHE A 180 -6.61 18.89 -15.55
C PHE A 180 -5.18 18.41 -15.23
N PRO A 181 -4.24 19.29 -14.84
CA PRO A 181 -4.39 20.75 -14.67
C PRO A 181 -4.65 21.50 -15.98
N VAL A 182 -5.60 22.44 -15.96
CA VAL A 182 -6.14 23.11 -17.15
C VAL A 182 -5.06 23.90 -17.88
N GLY A 183 -4.93 23.63 -19.18
CA GLY A 183 -4.00 24.29 -20.09
C GLY A 183 -2.73 23.49 -20.36
N ASN A 184 -1.94 23.93 -21.35
CA ASN A 184 -0.61 23.38 -21.66
C ASN A 184 0.42 23.85 -20.61
N VAL A 185 0.09 23.71 -19.32
CA VAL A 185 0.98 24.04 -18.21
C VAL A 185 1.93 22.89 -17.95
N SER A 186 3.18 23.19 -17.62
CA SER A 186 4.14 22.18 -17.20
C SER A 186 3.64 21.49 -15.94
N PHE A 187 3.52 20.17 -15.98
CA PHE A 187 3.08 19.36 -14.85
C PHE A 187 4.12 18.29 -14.52
N PHE A 188 4.19 17.90 -13.24
CA PHE A 188 5.06 16.81 -12.81
C PHE A 188 4.53 15.47 -13.34
N LEU A 189 5.28 14.79 -14.20
CA LEU A 189 4.90 13.47 -14.71
C LEU A 189 5.02 12.40 -13.61
N PHE A 190 6.11 12.42 -12.84
CA PHE A 190 6.39 11.40 -11.84
C PHE A 190 5.98 11.82 -10.42
N PHE A 191 5.26 11.01 -9.65
CA PHE A 191 4.38 9.89 -10.05
C PHE A 191 2.94 10.38 -10.27
N SER A 192 2.03 9.53 -10.75
CA SER A 192 0.67 9.95 -11.10
C SER A 192 -0.19 10.30 -9.88
N GLY A 193 -0.49 11.60 -9.71
CA GLY A 193 -1.37 12.09 -8.65
C GLY A 193 -2.85 11.70 -8.84
N HIS A 194 -3.28 11.56 -10.11
CA HIS A 194 -4.62 11.08 -10.48
C HIS A 194 -4.89 9.69 -9.90
N VAL A 195 -3.96 8.78 -10.17
CA VAL A 195 -4.05 7.39 -9.74
C VAL A 195 -3.96 7.29 -8.23
N ALA A 196 -3.01 8.00 -7.61
CA ALA A 196 -2.82 7.99 -6.17
C ALA A 196 -4.03 8.58 -5.42
N GLY A 197 -4.59 9.69 -5.90
CA GLY A 197 -5.77 10.34 -5.32
C GLY A 197 -7.00 9.45 -5.36
N SER A 198 -7.24 8.77 -6.48
CA SER A 198 -8.33 7.80 -6.60
C SER A 198 -8.16 6.61 -5.66
N VAL A 199 -6.94 6.07 -5.52
CA VAL A 199 -6.64 4.99 -4.56
C VAL A 199 -6.92 5.43 -3.13
N ILE A 200 -6.48 6.63 -2.73
CA ILE A 200 -6.74 7.17 -1.39
C ILE A 200 -8.24 7.28 -1.13
N ALA A 201 -8.99 7.83 -2.08
CA ALA A 201 -10.45 7.96 -1.96
C ALA A 201 -11.13 6.59 -1.85
N SER A 202 -10.77 5.65 -2.72
CA SER A 202 -11.31 4.28 -2.72
C SER A 202 -10.99 3.52 -1.43
N LEU A 203 -9.77 3.65 -0.90
CA LEU A 203 -9.40 3.05 0.40
C LEU A 203 -10.22 3.62 1.56
N ASP A 204 -10.48 4.93 1.56
CA ASP A 204 -11.35 5.54 2.55
C ASP A 204 -12.79 5.03 2.45
N MET A 205 -13.34 4.93 1.24
CA MET A 205 -14.68 4.38 1.00
C MET A 205 -14.82 2.95 1.51
N ARG A 206 -13.81 2.09 1.26
CA ARG A 206 -13.80 0.71 1.76
C ARG A 206 -13.80 0.66 3.30
N ARG A 207 -13.03 1.53 3.97
CA ARG A 207 -13.06 1.63 5.44
C ARG A 207 -14.44 2.00 5.99
N MET A 208 -15.22 2.75 5.22
CA MET A 208 -16.58 3.16 5.58
C MET A 208 -17.66 2.20 5.08
N ASN A 209 -17.28 1.01 4.59
CA ASN A 209 -18.19 0.02 3.98
C ASN A 209 -18.98 0.54 2.76
N ARG A 210 -18.49 1.59 2.08
CA ARG A 210 -19.07 2.15 0.84
C ARG A 210 -18.53 1.43 -0.39
N TRP A 211 -18.66 0.10 -0.40
CA TRP A 211 -18.02 -0.78 -1.38
C TRP A 211 -18.40 -0.47 -2.83
N GLY A 212 -19.67 -0.17 -3.11
CA GLY A 212 -20.11 0.18 -4.46
C GLY A 212 -19.38 1.41 -5.01
N LEU A 213 -19.25 2.46 -4.19
CA LEU A 213 -18.55 3.68 -4.57
C LEU A 213 -17.04 3.43 -4.75
N ALA A 214 -16.44 2.62 -3.87
CA ALA A 214 -15.04 2.22 -3.99
C ALA A 214 -14.77 1.51 -5.32
N TRP A 215 -15.60 0.52 -5.67
CA TRP A 215 -15.51 -0.19 -6.96
C TRP A 215 -15.68 0.74 -8.15
N THR A 216 -16.62 1.69 -8.09
CA THR A 216 -16.78 2.71 -9.12
C THR A 216 -15.50 3.54 -9.28
N PHE A 217 -14.90 3.99 -8.18
CA PHE A 217 -13.65 4.75 -8.21
C PHE A 217 -12.50 3.92 -8.77
N ASP A 218 -12.38 2.65 -8.41
CA ASP A 218 -11.35 1.77 -8.98
C ASP A 218 -11.51 1.59 -10.49
N LEU A 219 -12.74 1.35 -10.95
CA LEU A 219 -13.04 1.22 -12.38
C LEU A 219 -12.71 2.50 -13.15
N LEU A 220 -13.17 3.64 -12.64
CA LEU A 220 -12.87 4.95 -13.23
C LEU A 220 -11.36 5.25 -13.20
N ASN A 221 -10.64 4.79 -12.16
CA ASN A 221 -9.18 4.90 -12.09
C ASN A 221 -8.49 4.09 -13.18
N VAL A 222 -8.95 2.87 -13.44
CA VAL A 222 -8.41 2.03 -14.53
C VAL A 222 -8.65 2.70 -15.88
N LEU A 223 -9.86 3.19 -16.13
CA LEU A 223 -10.17 3.92 -17.36
C LEU A 223 -9.33 5.18 -17.51
N GLN A 224 -9.16 5.94 -16.43
CA GLN A 224 -8.29 7.11 -16.38
C GLN A 224 -6.83 6.75 -16.68
N ALA A 225 -6.30 5.68 -16.09
CA ALA A 225 -4.95 5.18 -16.34
C ALA A 225 -4.74 4.74 -17.80
N VAL A 226 -5.70 3.99 -18.36
CA VAL A 226 -5.68 3.57 -19.78
C VAL A 226 -5.67 4.79 -20.71
N ARG A 227 -6.48 5.80 -20.41
CA ARG A 227 -6.50 7.04 -21.19
C ARG A 227 -5.19 7.81 -21.08
N LEU A 228 -4.63 7.96 -19.87
CA LEU A 228 -3.34 8.63 -19.65
C LEU A 228 -2.20 7.92 -20.39
N LEU A 229 -2.21 6.58 -20.48
CA LEU A 229 -1.29 5.82 -21.34
C LEU A 229 -1.58 6.03 -22.83
N GLY A 230 -2.85 6.03 -23.23
CA GLY A 230 -3.28 6.20 -24.61
C GLY A 230 -2.94 7.59 -25.18
N THR A 231 -3.04 8.64 -24.37
CA THR A 231 -2.65 10.00 -24.76
C THR A 231 -1.16 10.28 -24.58
N ARG A 232 -0.39 9.29 -24.09
CA ARG A 232 1.02 9.45 -23.74
C ARG A 232 1.24 10.56 -22.68
N GLY A 233 0.27 10.75 -21.79
CA GLY A 233 0.32 11.74 -20.72
C GLY A 233 1.01 11.29 -19.45
N HIS A 234 1.24 9.98 -19.28
CA HIS A 234 2.03 9.41 -18.19
C HIS A 234 2.74 8.15 -18.66
N TYR A 235 3.94 7.91 -18.14
CA TYR A 235 4.61 6.62 -18.30
C TYR A 235 3.91 5.57 -17.42
N THR A 236 4.03 4.29 -17.79
CA THR A 236 3.54 3.15 -17.02
C THR A 236 4.09 3.16 -15.60
N ILE A 237 5.36 3.54 -15.43
CA ILE A 237 5.99 3.64 -14.12
C ILE A 237 5.34 4.74 -13.25
N ASP A 238 4.90 5.85 -13.84
CA ASP A 238 4.21 6.91 -13.11
C ASP A 238 2.91 6.41 -12.49
N LEU A 239 2.18 5.58 -13.24
CA LEU A 239 0.90 5.00 -12.81
C LEU A 239 1.12 3.92 -11.75
N ALA A 240 2.11 3.03 -11.95
CA ALA A 240 2.46 1.98 -10.99
C ALA A 240 2.92 2.57 -9.65
N VAL A 241 3.82 3.56 -9.69
CA VAL A 241 4.26 4.26 -8.49
C VAL A 241 3.12 5.08 -7.89
N GLY A 242 2.24 5.66 -8.70
CA GLY A 242 1.03 6.33 -8.21
C GLY A 242 0.09 5.41 -7.41
N LEU A 243 -0.15 4.18 -7.91
CA LEU A 243 -0.91 3.17 -7.16
C LEU A 243 -0.24 2.86 -5.81
N GLY A 244 1.06 2.56 -5.83
CA GLY A 244 1.82 2.26 -4.61
C GLY A 244 1.84 3.42 -3.61
N ALA A 245 2.04 4.64 -4.11
CA ALA A 245 2.01 5.86 -3.32
C ALA A 245 0.66 6.03 -2.61
N GLY A 246 -0.47 5.77 -3.29
CA GLY A 246 -1.79 5.83 -2.67
C GLY A 246 -1.90 4.93 -1.42
N TYR A 247 -1.43 3.69 -1.51
CA TYR A 247 -1.40 2.76 -0.37
C TYR A 247 -0.42 3.19 0.73
N ILE A 248 0.80 3.56 0.35
CA ILE A 248 1.87 3.94 1.30
C ILE A 248 1.45 5.17 2.10
N PHE A 249 0.99 6.22 1.43
CA PHE A 249 0.60 7.47 2.10
C PHE A 249 -0.69 7.32 2.90
N ASP A 250 -1.61 6.46 2.46
CA ASP A 250 -2.78 6.12 3.27
C ASP A 250 -2.42 5.38 4.57
N SER A 251 -1.50 4.43 4.49
CA SER A 251 -0.96 3.74 5.67
C SER A 251 -0.21 4.71 6.59
N LEU A 252 0.61 5.59 6.03
CA LEU A 252 1.37 6.59 6.79
C LEU A 252 0.46 7.58 7.52
N ALA A 253 -0.59 8.06 6.84
CA ALA A 253 -1.60 8.93 7.45
C ALA A 253 -2.36 8.23 8.58
N GLY A 254 -2.64 6.93 8.43
CA GLY A 254 -3.20 6.09 9.49
C GLY A 254 -2.33 6.09 10.75
N LYS A 255 -1.05 5.74 10.60
CA LYS A 255 -0.08 5.72 11.70
C LYS A 255 0.09 7.09 12.36
N TYR A 256 0.18 8.15 11.55
CA TYR A 256 0.28 9.52 12.04
C TYR A 256 -0.92 9.91 12.94
N LEU A 257 -2.14 9.54 12.54
CA LEU A 257 -3.35 9.83 13.31
C LEU A 257 -3.43 9.01 14.59
N GLU A 258 -3.00 7.75 14.56
CA GLU A 258 -2.93 6.90 15.75
C GLU A 258 -1.95 7.46 16.78
N ASP A 259 -0.73 7.78 16.35
CA ASP A 259 0.30 8.39 17.21
C ASP A 259 -0.15 9.73 17.79
N SER A 260 -0.83 10.55 16.99
CA SER A 260 -1.36 11.85 17.44
C SER A 260 -2.42 11.69 18.53
N LYS A 261 -3.32 10.71 18.39
CA LYS A 261 -4.33 10.38 19.42
C LYS A 261 -3.68 9.90 20.72
N LEU A 262 -2.67 9.02 20.62
CA LEU A 262 -1.94 8.51 21.78
C LEU A 262 -1.22 9.64 22.55
N LYS A 263 -0.62 10.60 21.83
CA LYS A 263 0.03 11.78 22.44
C LYS A 263 -0.97 12.67 23.18
N ILE A 264 -2.14 12.93 22.59
CA ILE A 264 -3.21 13.73 23.22
C ILE A 264 -3.71 13.04 24.48
N ALA A 265 -3.98 11.73 24.42
CA ALA A 265 -4.44 10.95 25.58
C ALA A 265 -3.43 10.99 26.73
N LYS A 266 -2.13 10.78 26.43
CA LYS A 266 -1.05 10.84 27.43
C LYS A 266 -0.95 12.23 28.09
N ASN A 267 -1.04 13.30 27.31
CA ASN A 267 -0.99 14.65 27.82
C ASN A 267 -2.22 15.00 28.68
N SER A 268 -3.40 14.47 28.33
CA SER A 268 -4.60 14.65 29.15
C SER A 268 -4.52 13.94 30.50
N VAL A 269 -3.93 12.75 30.55
CA VAL A 269 -3.70 12.01 31.81
C VAL A 269 -2.70 12.74 32.70
N ASN A 270 -1.57 13.19 32.13
CA ASN A 270 -0.55 13.94 32.88
C ASN A 270 -1.07 15.30 33.39
N GLY A 271 -1.90 15.99 32.61
CA GLY A 271 -2.53 17.24 33.02
C GLY A 271 -3.58 17.05 34.13
N HIS A 272 -4.22 15.87 34.22
CA HIS A 272 -5.14 15.57 35.30
C HIS A 272 -4.42 15.17 36.59
N ALA A 273 -3.33 14.40 36.50
CA ALA A 273 -2.46 14.08 37.63
C ALA A 273 -1.83 15.34 38.24
N SER A 274 -1.29 16.23 37.42
CA SER A 274 -0.70 17.50 37.90
C SER A 274 -1.70 18.43 38.58
N LYS A 275 -3.01 18.33 38.29
CA LYS A 275 -4.05 19.11 38.98
C LYS A 275 -4.45 18.50 40.32
N HIS A 276 -4.33 17.17 40.50
CA HIS A 276 -4.61 16.51 41.77
C HIS A 276 -3.47 16.67 42.78
N ASP A 277 -2.22 16.75 42.30
CA ASP A 277 -1.04 16.96 43.16
C ASP A 277 -0.87 18.42 43.64
N LEU A 278 -1.67 19.36 43.13
CA LEU A 278 -1.70 20.76 43.55
C LEU A 278 -2.81 21.08 44.58
N VAL A 279 -3.55 20.06 45.03
CA VAL A 279 -4.66 20.20 46.00
C VAL A 279 -4.38 19.39 47.29
N ALA A 280 -3.12 19.01 47.55
CA ALA A 280 -2.69 18.37 48.79
C ALA A 280 -1.84 19.32 49.64
#